data_AF-A0A9E1MFE7-F1
#
_entry.id   AF-A0A9E1MFE7-F1
#
_cell.length_a   1.000
_cell.length_b   1.000
_cell.length_c   1.000
_cell.angle_alpha   90.00
_cell.angle_beta   90.00
_cell.angle_gamma   90.00
#
_symmetry.space_group_name_H-M   'P 1'
#
loop_
_entity.id
_entity.type
_entity.pdbx_description
1 polymer ?
#
loop_
_entity_poly.entity_id
_entity_poly.type
_entity_poly.pdbx_seq_one_letter_code
_entity_poly.pdbx_strand_id
1 'polypeptide(L)'
;MKEKVFYEKTVKHYEGLGLRDGSNCIVKLTNFNLQLCDVKKRTIKSIALKDISNVAIISDTELVQKDKSVIKRGLVGGVLFGGVGLFLGALDGTGSKTKEQNIDYLIINYKDNGEDKVINVYANSGIIDNTFMNALNYAIDMSKSDLKCPKCGKEYNFNEYKCKNCGTVLKDTKKLKVFIGILVGVVAFFILIAIIGMSIGSGTPKEVNIIKRVISVETEKAENINNVLKEVGLNNFEDIKADSESLDGFEGEGSKGYRIKTDFIDNVILYLDSDNNIICIRYADKDYYRDGKVTNKFESNN
;
A
#
# COMPACT_ATOMS: atom_id res chain seq x y z
N MET A 1 -23.71 5.24 -27.82
CA MET A 1 -22.71 6.08 -27.12
C MET A 1 -21.44 5.26 -27.02
N LYS A 2 -20.26 5.82 -27.37
CA LYS A 2 -19.01 5.05 -27.32
C LYS A 2 -18.64 4.70 -25.87
N GLU A 3 -18.12 3.50 -25.66
CA GLU A 3 -17.58 3.08 -24.36
C GLU A 3 -16.42 4.00 -23.98
N LYS A 4 -16.43 4.50 -22.74
CA LYS A 4 -15.37 5.33 -22.19
C LYS A 4 -14.79 4.62 -20.98
N VAL A 5 -13.47 4.45 -20.98
CA VAL A 5 -12.71 3.94 -19.85
C VAL A 5 -12.46 5.09 -18.88
N PHE A 6 -12.82 4.89 -17.61
CA PHE A 6 -12.55 5.83 -16.54
C PHE A 6 -11.32 5.43 -15.74
N TYR A 7 -11.16 4.13 -15.48
CA TYR A 7 -10.03 3.58 -14.73
C TYR A 7 -9.58 2.26 -15.35
N GLU A 8 -8.27 2.02 -15.29
CA GLU A 8 -7.62 0.77 -15.71
C GLU A 8 -6.48 0.49 -14.73
N LYS A 9 -6.46 -0.71 -14.12
CA LYS A 9 -5.40 -1.14 -13.19
C LYS A 9 -5.04 -2.59 -13.47
N THR A 10 -3.74 -2.91 -13.42
CA THR A 10 -3.26 -4.29 -13.50
C THR A 10 -3.26 -4.88 -12.11
N VAL A 11 -3.93 -6.01 -11.91
CA VAL A 11 -4.03 -6.77 -10.66
C VAL A 11 -3.60 -8.21 -10.89
N LYS A 12 -3.58 -9.02 -9.83
CA LYS A 12 -3.42 -10.47 -9.95
C LYS A 12 -4.76 -11.17 -9.71
N HIS A 13 -5.10 -12.12 -10.57
CA HIS A 13 -6.24 -12.99 -10.41
C HIS A 13 -6.04 -13.89 -9.18
N TYR A 14 -7.09 -14.08 -8.40
CA TYR A 14 -7.17 -15.13 -7.40
C TYR A 14 -8.19 -16.20 -7.82
N GLU A 15 -9.45 -15.78 -8.03
CA GLU A 15 -10.55 -16.70 -8.32
C GLU A 15 -11.64 -16.07 -9.20
N GLY A 16 -12.42 -16.91 -9.89
CA GLY A 16 -13.67 -16.53 -10.55
C GLY A 16 -13.53 -16.10 -12.01
N LEU A 17 -12.31 -16.05 -12.56
CA LEU A 17 -12.06 -15.67 -13.96
C LEU A 17 -11.64 -16.81 -14.89
N GLY A 18 -11.50 -18.04 -14.37
CA GLY A 18 -10.98 -19.17 -15.15
C GLY A 18 -9.50 -19.00 -15.56
N LEU A 19 -8.79 -18.08 -14.91
CA LEU A 19 -7.33 -17.92 -15.03
C LEU A 19 -6.63 -18.76 -13.96
N ARG A 20 -5.32 -18.98 -14.12
CA ARG A 20 -4.51 -19.54 -13.04
C ARG A 20 -4.36 -18.50 -11.93
N ASP A 21 -4.45 -18.92 -10.67
CA ASP A 21 -4.14 -18.08 -9.51
C ASP A 21 -2.77 -17.39 -9.65
N GLY A 22 -2.68 -16.13 -9.24
CA GLY A 22 -1.51 -15.26 -9.32
C GLY A 22 -1.24 -14.66 -10.70
N SER A 23 -2.00 -15.05 -11.73
CA SER A 23 -1.82 -14.51 -13.09
C SER A 23 -2.21 -13.04 -13.15
N ASN A 24 -1.44 -12.22 -13.87
CA ASN A 24 -1.80 -10.82 -14.10
C ASN A 24 -3.10 -10.73 -14.92
N CYS A 25 -4.00 -9.85 -14.50
CA CYS A 25 -5.18 -9.45 -15.24
C CYS A 25 -5.42 -7.95 -15.06
N ILE A 26 -6.38 -7.38 -15.79
CA ILE A 26 -6.65 -5.95 -15.78
C ILE A 26 -8.08 -5.72 -15.32
N VAL A 27 -8.27 -4.87 -14.33
CA VAL A 27 -9.58 -4.36 -13.93
C VAL A 27 -9.81 -3.02 -14.64
N LYS A 28 -10.93 -2.91 -15.35
CA LYS A 28 -11.29 -1.74 -16.13
C LYS A 28 -12.70 -1.28 -15.75
N LEU A 29 -12.80 -0.05 -15.23
CA LEU A 29 -14.08 0.61 -15.00
C LEU A 29 -14.44 1.45 -16.23
N THR A 30 -15.55 1.10 -16.86
CA THR A 30 -16.13 1.85 -17.97
C THR A 30 -17.38 2.58 -17.51
N ASN A 31 -18.03 3.29 -18.43
CA ASN A 31 -19.34 3.87 -18.15
C ASN A 31 -20.46 2.83 -17.99
N PHE A 32 -20.34 1.62 -18.53
CA PHE A 32 -21.42 0.63 -18.46
C PHE A 32 -21.12 -0.57 -17.56
N ASN A 33 -19.85 -0.94 -17.50
CA ASN A 33 -19.41 -2.23 -16.99
C ASN A 33 -18.13 -2.09 -16.15
N LEU A 34 -17.98 -3.00 -15.20
CA LEU A 34 -16.69 -3.42 -14.67
C LEU A 34 -16.19 -4.59 -15.53
N GLN A 35 -15.07 -4.40 -16.22
CA GLN A 35 -14.46 -5.39 -17.10
C GLN A 35 -13.20 -5.97 -16.45
N LEU A 36 -13.06 -7.29 -16.55
CA LEU A 36 -11.85 -8.02 -16.20
C LEU A 36 -11.26 -8.53 -17.51
N CYS A 37 -10.03 -8.12 -17.82
CA CYS A 37 -9.34 -8.43 -19.06
C CYS A 37 -8.05 -9.23 -18.80
N ASP A 38 -7.57 -9.95 -19.81
CA ASP A 38 -6.22 -10.50 -19.81
C ASP A 38 -5.16 -9.39 -19.99
N VAL A 39 -3.89 -9.75 -19.86
CA VAL A 39 -2.76 -8.83 -20.08
C VAL A 39 -2.68 -8.27 -21.51
N LYS A 40 -3.35 -8.90 -22.48
CA LYS A 40 -3.48 -8.44 -23.87
C LYS A 40 -4.71 -7.54 -24.05
N LYS A 41 -5.35 -7.11 -22.95
CA LYS A 41 -6.56 -6.27 -22.92
C LYS A 41 -7.80 -6.91 -23.57
N ARG A 42 -7.81 -8.24 -23.74
CA ARG A 42 -9.01 -8.96 -24.18
C ARG A 42 -9.92 -9.19 -22.99
N THR A 43 -11.19 -8.82 -23.10
CA THR A 43 -12.18 -8.97 -22.04
C THR A 43 -12.44 -10.45 -21.75
N ILE A 44 -12.18 -10.87 -20.51
CA ILE A 44 -12.48 -12.21 -19.99
C ILE A 44 -13.89 -12.22 -19.40
N LYS A 45 -14.21 -11.20 -18.58
CA LYS A 45 -15.55 -11.02 -18.01
C LYS A 45 -15.94 -9.54 -18.08
N SER A 46 -17.20 -9.29 -18.42
CA SER A 46 -17.81 -7.96 -18.36
C SER A 46 -19.05 -8.04 -17.49
N ILE A 47 -19.11 -7.23 -16.44
CA ILE A 47 -20.20 -7.20 -15.47
C ILE A 47 -20.87 -5.83 -15.59
N ALA A 48 -22.16 -5.78 -15.89
CA ALA A 48 -22.88 -4.51 -15.89
C ALA A 48 -22.92 -3.95 -14.47
N LEU A 49 -22.72 -2.63 -14.34
CA LEU A 49 -22.61 -2.00 -13.01
C LEU A 49 -23.86 -2.24 -12.14
N LYS A 50 -25.05 -2.30 -12.76
CA LYS A 50 -26.32 -2.59 -12.10
C LYS A 50 -26.40 -4.00 -11.50
N ASP A 51 -25.65 -4.94 -12.08
CA ASP A 51 -25.66 -6.35 -11.69
C ASP A 51 -24.61 -6.65 -10.60
N ILE A 52 -23.77 -5.66 -10.24
CA ILE A 52 -22.85 -5.76 -9.10
C ILE A 52 -23.65 -5.59 -7.81
N SER A 53 -23.70 -6.63 -7.00
CA SER A 53 -24.38 -6.63 -5.70
C SER A 53 -23.57 -5.89 -4.65
N ASN A 54 -22.26 -6.17 -4.57
CA ASN A 54 -21.35 -5.58 -3.59
C ASN A 54 -19.90 -5.61 -4.11
N VAL A 55 -19.09 -4.63 -3.71
CA VAL A 55 -17.64 -4.66 -3.88
C VAL A 55 -16.95 -4.24 -2.60
N ALA A 56 -15.90 -4.95 -2.20
CA ALA A 56 -15.14 -4.67 -0.98
C ALA A 56 -13.65 -4.99 -1.16
N ILE A 57 -12.79 -4.21 -0.50
CA ILE A 57 -11.41 -4.61 -0.23
C ILE A 57 -11.37 -5.17 1.17
N ILE A 58 -10.84 -6.37 1.35
CA ILE A 58 -10.71 -7.00 2.66
C ILE A 58 -9.32 -7.62 2.80
N SER A 59 -8.63 -7.31 3.89
CA SER A 59 -7.35 -7.91 4.22
C SER A 59 -7.52 -9.29 4.86
N ASP A 60 -6.52 -10.17 4.71
CA ASP A 60 -6.44 -11.44 5.45
C ASP A 60 -6.62 -11.23 6.97
N THR A 61 -6.11 -10.12 7.52
CA THR A 61 -6.23 -9.79 8.95
C THR A 61 -7.64 -9.35 9.35
N GLU A 62 -8.34 -8.58 8.51
CA GLU A 62 -9.73 -8.19 8.74
C GLU A 62 -10.70 -9.37 8.58
N LEU A 63 -10.37 -10.31 7.69
CA LEU A 63 -11.13 -11.54 7.47
C LEU A 63 -11.10 -12.43 8.73
N VAL A 64 -9.92 -12.68 9.29
CA VAL A 64 -9.72 -13.47 10.53
C VAL A 64 -10.32 -12.80 11.77
N GLN A 65 -10.32 -11.46 11.85
CA GLN A 65 -10.90 -10.74 13.01
C GLN A 65 -12.43 -10.57 12.95
N LYS A 66 -13.03 -10.50 11.75
CA LYS A 66 -14.50 -10.39 11.57
C LYS A 66 -15.24 -11.74 11.71
N ASP A 67 -14.51 -12.85 11.84
CA ASP A 67 -15.02 -14.23 11.89
C ASP A 67 -16.08 -14.50 12.97
N LYS A 68 -16.11 -13.73 14.08
CA LYS A 68 -17.05 -14.04 15.18
C LYS A 68 -18.49 -13.52 14.99
N SER A 69 -18.70 -12.46 14.20
CA SER A 69 -19.95 -11.68 14.22
C SER A 69 -20.69 -11.60 12.88
N VAL A 70 -19.96 -11.59 11.76
CA VAL A 70 -20.53 -11.25 10.44
C VAL A 70 -20.85 -12.52 9.64
N ILE A 71 -20.01 -13.56 9.76
CA ILE A 71 -20.15 -14.82 9.02
C ILE A 71 -21.38 -15.63 9.47
N LYS A 72 -21.76 -15.57 10.75
CA LYS A 72 -23.02 -16.16 11.26
C LYS A 72 -24.30 -15.59 10.63
N ARG A 73 -24.24 -14.39 10.01
CA ARG A 73 -25.39 -13.75 9.35
C ARG A 73 -25.32 -13.77 7.82
N GLY A 74 -24.12 -13.92 7.25
CA GLY A 74 -23.91 -14.00 5.80
C GLY A 74 -24.08 -15.41 5.20
N LEU A 75 -23.84 -16.47 5.98
CA LEU A 75 -23.95 -17.86 5.51
C LEU A 75 -25.38 -18.31 5.16
N VAL A 76 -26.41 -17.58 5.58
CA VAL A 76 -27.82 -17.95 5.36
C VAL A 76 -28.33 -17.55 3.96
N GLY A 77 -27.49 -16.97 3.09
CA GLY A 77 -27.85 -16.79 1.69
C GLY A 77 -26.73 -16.22 0.83
N GLY A 78 -26.23 -17.02 -0.11
CA GLY A 78 -25.41 -16.55 -1.23
C GLY A 78 -23.91 -16.45 -0.94
N VAL A 79 -23.11 -16.82 -1.94
CA VAL A 79 -21.65 -16.86 -1.93
C VAL A 79 -21.06 -15.46 -1.71
N LEU A 80 -20.69 -15.11 -0.48
CA LEU A 80 -20.16 -13.78 -0.16
C LEU A 80 -18.67 -13.60 -0.46
N PHE A 81 -17.88 -14.68 -0.37
CA PHE A 81 -16.42 -14.64 -0.46
C PHE A 81 -15.82 -15.68 -1.42
N GLY A 82 -16.61 -16.63 -1.93
CA GLY A 82 -16.09 -17.72 -2.78
C GLY A 82 -15.05 -18.58 -2.07
N GLY A 83 -14.01 -18.99 -2.79
CA GLY A 83 -12.85 -19.70 -2.29
C GLY A 83 -12.08 -18.95 -1.20
N VAL A 84 -12.04 -17.59 -1.20
CA VAL A 84 -11.45 -16.81 -0.09
C VAL A 84 -12.10 -17.21 1.24
N GLY A 85 -13.42 -17.40 1.26
CA GLY A 85 -14.15 -17.86 2.46
C GLY A 85 -13.83 -19.30 2.88
N LEU A 86 -13.51 -20.20 1.94
CA LEU A 86 -13.15 -21.60 2.23
C LEU A 86 -11.73 -21.74 2.77
N PHE A 87 -10.76 -20.97 2.25
CA PHE A 87 -9.40 -20.93 2.78
C PHE A 87 -9.38 -20.48 4.25
N LEU A 88 -10.19 -19.47 4.58
CA LEU A 88 -10.33 -18.99 5.96
C LEU A 88 -10.98 -20.02 6.89
N GLY A 89 -12.04 -20.70 6.43
CA GLY A 89 -12.67 -21.78 7.20
C GLY A 89 -11.76 -22.98 7.46
N ALA A 90 -10.82 -23.27 6.55
CA ALA A 90 -9.81 -24.31 6.74
C ALA A 90 -8.69 -23.87 7.71
N LEU A 91 -8.31 -22.59 7.71
CA LEU A 91 -7.33 -22.02 8.62
C LEU A 91 -7.83 -21.95 10.07
N ASP A 92 -9.15 -21.82 10.29
CA ASP A 92 -9.76 -21.76 11.63
C ASP A 92 -9.97 -23.16 12.27
N GLY A 93 -9.97 -24.23 11.46
CA GLY A 93 -10.18 -25.62 11.92
C GLY A 93 -8.90 -26.40 12.26
N THR A 94 -7.79 -26.08 11.60
CA THR A 94 -6.47 -26.63 11.92
C THR A 94 -5.62 -25.51 12.45
N GLY A 95 -5.11 -25.60 13.69
CA GLY A 95 -4.34 -24.55 14.38
C GLY A 95 -2.97 -24.20 13.75
N SER A 96 -2.89 -24.05 12.43
CA SER A 96 -1.72 -23.59 11.71
C SER A 96 -1.56 -22.09 11.95
N LYS A 97 -0.61 -21.74 12.82
CA LYS A 97 -0.09 -20.37 12.90
C LYS A 97 0.57 -20.02 11.57
N THR A 98 -0.13 -19.30 10.70
CA THR A 98 0.48 -18.72 9.50
C THR A 98 0.90 -17.28 9.77
N LYS A 99 2.15 -16.98 9.39
CA LYS A 99 2.72 -15.63 9.35
C LYS A 99 1.71 -14.66 8.73
N GLU A 100 1.54 -13.49 9.32
CA GLU A 100 0.75 -12.37 8.79
C GLU A 100 1.15 -12.11 7.33
N GLN A 101 0.35 -12.62 6.39
CA GLN A 101 0.44 -12.21 5.01
C GLN A 101 -0.53 -11.04 4.88
N ASN A 102 0.00 -9.81 4.86
CA ASN A 102 -0.79 -8.59 4.64
C ASN A 102 -1.28 -8.53 3.19
N ILE A 103 -2.16 -9.46 2.81
CA ILE A 103 -2.74 -9.54 1.47
C ILE A 103 -4.15 -8.97 1.55
N ASP A 104 -4.44 -8.04 0.64
CA ASP A 104 -5.76 -7.47 0.45
C ASP A 104 -6.43 -8.13 -0.76
N TYR A 105 -7.72 -8.40 -0.67
CA TYR A 105 -8.53 -8.94 -1.77
C TYR A 105 -9.61 -7.95 -2.15
N LEU A 106 -9.74 -7.67 -3.44
CA LEU A 106 -10.92 -7.02 -4.00
C LEU A 106 -11.91 -8.13 -4.36
N ILE A 107 -13.04 -8.11 -3.64
CA ILE A 107 -14.13 -9.06 -3.77
C ILE A 107 -15.25 -8.38 -4.55
N ILE A 108 -15.66 -8.98 -5.66
CA ILE A 108 -16.69 -8.46 -6.56
C ILE A 108 -17.84 -9.46 -6.59
N ASN A 109 -18.91 -9.16 -5.86
CA ASN A 109 -20.14 -9.94 -5.85
C ASN A 109 -21.09 -9.40 -6.91
N TYR A 110 -21.59 -10.27 -7.79
CA TYR A 110 -22.47 -9.87 -8.89
C TYR A 110 -23.49 -10.95 -9.22
N LYS A 111 -24.56 -10.55 -9.91
CA LYS A 111 -25.57 -11.47 -10.43
C LYS A 111 -25.28 -11.79 -11.89
N ASP A 112 -25.33 -13.08 -12.20
CA ASP A 112 -25.21 -13.59 -13.57
C ASP A 112 -26.43 -14.48 -13.84
N ASN A 113 -27.35 -14.01 -14.67
CA ASN A 113 -28.63 -14.67 -14.91
C ASN A 113 -29.43 -14.99 -13.63
N GLY A 114 -29.32 -14.13 -12.62
CA GLY A 114 -30.03 -14.27 -11.34
C GLY A 114 -29.28 -15.09 -10.29
N GLU A 115 -28.19 -15.75 -10.65
CA GLU A 115 -27.32 -16.47 -9.72
C GLU A 115 -26.25 -15.55 -9.14
N ASP A 116 -26.02 -15.64 -7.83
CA ASP A 116 -24.94 -14.91 -7.17
C ASP A 116 -23.59 -15.55 -7.51
N LYS A 117 -22.68 -14.74 -8.03
CA LYS A 117 -21.30 -15.12 -8.37
C LYS A 117 -20.31 -14.14 -7.75
N VAL A 118 -19.08 -14.60 -7.59
CA VAL A 118 -17.98 -13.82 -7.01
C VAL A 118 -16.74 -13.89 -7.89
N ILE A 119 -16.03 -12.78 -8.00
CA ILE A 119 -14.68 -12.69 -8.54
C ILE A 119 -13.79 -12.08 -7.48
N ASN A 120 -12.62 -12.70 -7.29
CA ASN A 120 -11.63 -12.28 -6.32
C ASN A 120 -10.32 -11.96 -7.05
N VAL A 121 -9.75 -10.79 -6.77
CA VAL A 121 -8.42 -10.39 -7.25
C VAL A 121 -7.60 -9.85 -6.09
N TYR A 122 -6.28 -10.00 -6.16
CA TYR A 122 -5.39 -9.40 -5.19
C TYR A 122 -5.38 -7.87 -5.35
N ALA A 123 -5.62 -7.17 -4.26
CA ALA A 123 -5.83 -5.74 -4.16
C ALA A 123 -4.84 -5.06 -3.23
N ASN A 124 -3.60 -5.55 -3.18
CA ASN A 124 -2.53 -4.99 -2.35
C ASN A 124 -2.49 -3.45 -2.44
N SER A 125 -2.44 -2.81 -1.27
CA SER A 125 -2.36 -1.35 -1.13
C SER A 125 -1.40 -0.72 -2.15
N GLY A 126 -1.93 0.18 -2.99
CA GLY A 126 -1.21 0.86 -4.07
C GLY A 126 -1.61 0.41 -5.49
N ILE A 127 -2.10 -0.82 -5.65
CA ILE A 127 -2.60 -1.31 -6.95
C ILE A 127 -4.05 -0.86 -7.18
N ILE A 128 -4.92 -1.16 -6.21
CA ILE A 128 -6.29 -0.64 -6.14
C ILE A 128 -6.31 0.42 -5.04
N ASP A 129 -6.59 1.67 -5.41
CA ASP A 129 -6.60 2.81 -4.50
C ASP A 129 -8.02 3.18 -4.05
N ASN A 130 -8.13 3.95 -2.96
CA ASN A 130 -9.42 4.43 -2.44
C ASN A 130 -10.17 5.28 -3.48
N THR A 131 -9.46 5.94 -4.40
CA THR A 131 -10.07 6.71 -5.48
C THR A 131 -10.82 5.82 -6.46
N PHE A 132 -10.23 4.69 -6.86
CA PHE A 132 -10.88 3.67 -7.66
C PHE A 132 -12.12 3.12 -6.95
N MET A 133 -12.00 2.77 -5.67
CA MET A 133 -13.12 2.22 -4.90
C MET A 133 -14.27 3.22 -4.75
N ASN A 134 -13.98 4.48 -4.46
CA ASN A 134 -14.99 5.53 -4.39
C ASN A 134 -15.68 5.75 -5.74
N ALA A 135 -14.90 5.76 -6.84
CA ALA A 135 -15.45 5.90 -8.18
C ALA A 135 -16.33 4.70 -8.59
N LEU A 136 -15.90 3.48 -8.24
CA LEU A 136 -16.64 2.26 -8.53
C LEU A 136 -17.96 2.20 -7.74
N ASN A 137 -17.92 2.43 -6.42
CA ASN A 137 -19.12 2.46 -5.58
C ASN A 137 -20.11 3.53 -6.07
N TYR A 138 -19.63 4.74 -6.36
CA TYR A 138 -20.48 5.79 -6.93
C TYR A 138 -21.11 5.38 -8.26
N ALA A 139 -20.35 4.76 -9.15
CA ALA A 139 -20.87 4.29 -10.45
C ALA A 139 -21.90 3.17 -10.29
N ILE A 140 -21.72 2.25 -9.34
CA ILE A 140 -22.67 1.19 -9.00
C ILE A 140 -23.97 1.81 -8.47
N ASP A 141 -23.88 2.69 -7.47
CA ASP A 141 -25.05 3.34 -6.85
C ASP A 141 -25.88 4.09 -7.90
N MET A 142 -25.22 4.84 -8.77
CA MET A 142 -25.91 5.58 -9.81
C MET A 142 -26.50 4.69 -10.90
N SER A 143 -25.90 3.54 -11.17
CA SER A 143 -26.44 2.59 -12.15
C SER A 143 -27.74 1.93 -11.68
N LYS A 144 -27.99 1.94 -10.37
CA LYS A 144 -29.21 1.41 -9.73
C LYS A 144 -30.26 2.50 -9.45
N SER A 145 -29.89 3.77 -9.56
CA SER A 145 -30.78 4.90 -9.26
C SER A 145 -31.67 5.27 -10.45
N ASP A 146 -32.95 5.54 -10.18
CA ASP A 146 -33.91 6.04 -11.17
C ASP A 146 -33.65 7.52 -11.48
N LEU A 147 -32.69 7.78 -12.36
CA LEU A 147 -32.28 9.13 -12.72
C LEU A 147 -33.29 9.78 -13.66
N LYS A 148 -33.95 10.86 -13.22
CA LYS A 148 -34.94 11.61 -14.01
C LYS A 148 -34.39 12.94 -14.49
N CYS A 149 -34.60 13.25 -15.76
CA CYS A 149 -34.14 14.49 -16.36
C CYS A 149 -34.82 15.69 -15.66
N PRO A 150 -34.05 16.69 -15.18
CA PRO A 150 -34.62 17.80 -14.42
C PRO A 150 -35.55 18.70 -15.25
N LYS A 151 -35.45 18.67 -16.60
CA LYS A 151 -36.30 19.47 -17.48
C LYS A 151 -37.58 18.76 -17.91
N CYS A 152 -37.52 17.47 -18.22
CA CYS A 152 -38.64 16.76 -18.83
C CYS A 152 -39.12 15.53 -18.05
N GLY A 153 -38.52 15.24 -16.89
CA GLY A 153 -38.89 14.12 -16.02
C GLY A 153 -38.56 12.73 -16.56
N LYS A 154 -38.15 12.60 -17.83
CA LYS A 154 -37.84 11.31 -18.44
C LYS A 154 -36.60 10.69 -17.83
N GLU A 155 -36.68 9.40 -17.56
CA GLU A 155 -35.56 8.61 -17.08
C GLU A 155 -34.41 8.63 -18.09
N TYR A 156 -33.19 8.71 -17.55
CA TYR A 156 -31.97 8.72 -18.33
C TYR A 156 -30.92 7.86 -17.65
N ASN A 157 -30.01 7.27 -18.42
CA ASN A 157 -28.90 6.52 -17.83
C ASN A 157 -27.86 7.49 -17.28
N PHE A 158 -27.22 7.18 -16.14
CA PHE A 158 -26.14 7.99 -15.56
C PHE A 158 -25.08 8.47 -16.56
N ASN A 159 -24.86 7.69 -17.61
CA ASN A 159 -23.83 7.93 -18.59
C ASN A 159 -24.21 9.03 -19.59
N GLU A 160 -25.49 9.40 -19.66
CA GLU A 160 -26.00 10.34 -20.64
C GLU A 160 -25.60 11.77 -20.27
N TYR A 161 -24.81 12.40 -21.14
CA TYR A 161 -24.44 13.82 -21.00
C TYR A 161 -25.61 14.75 -21.33
N LYS A 162 -26.48 14.34 -22.26
CA LYS A 162 -27.69 15.06 -22.67
C LYS A 162 -28.89 14.13 -22.61
N CYS A 163 -30.02 14.64 -22.15
CA CYS A 163 -31.29 13.91 -22.17
C CYS A 163 -31.67 13.63 -23.62
N LYS A 164 -31.89 12.35 -23.95
CA LYS A 164 -32.33 11.93 -25.29
C LYS A 164 -33.69 12.49 -25.69
N ASN A 165 -34.51 12.90 -24.72
CA ASN A 165 -35.86 13.40 -24.96
C ASN A 165 -35.91 14.89 -25.27
N CYS A 166 -35.21 15.71 -24.47
CA CYS A 166 -35.34 17.18 -24.55
C CYS A 166 -34.02 17.90 -24.80
N GLY A 167 -32.91 17.17 -24.96
CA GLY A 167 -31.58 17.71 -25.24
C GLY A 167 -30.88 18.38 -24.06
N THR A 168 -31.53 18.52 -22.90
CA THR A 168 -30.96 19.13 -21.69
C THR A 168 -29.67 18.44 -21.28
N VAL A 169 -28.63 19.22 -21.00
CA VAL A 169 -27.38 18.70 -20.43
C VAL A 169 -27.65 18.23 -19.00
N LEU A 170 -27.38 16.95 -18.73
CA LEU A 170 -27.72 16.27 -17.48
C LEU A 170 -26.56 16.29 -16.46
N LYS A 171 -25.32 16.40 -16.94
CA LYS A 171 -24.13 16.52 -16.09
C LYS A 171 -23.69 17.97 -16.02
N ASP A 172 -23.89 18.60 -14.87
CA ASP A 172 -23.35 19.92 -14.58
C ASP A 172 -21.81 19.83 -14.49
N THR A 173 -21.15 20.30 -15.55
CA THR A 173 -19.69 20.31 -15.66
C THR A 173 -18.99 21.11 -14.56
N LYS A 174 -19.72 21.89 -13.74
CA LYS A 174 -19.15 22.70 -12.66
C LYS A 174 -18.61 21.87 -11.48
N LYS A 175 -19.32 20.82 -11.01
CA LYS A 175 -18.82 20.00 -9.88
C LYS A 175 -17.59 19.16 -10.26
N LEU A 176 -17.50 18.73 -11.52
CA LEU A 176 -16.33 18.01 -12.03
C LEU A 176 -15.14 18.94 -12.31
N LYS A 177 -15.37 20.18 -12.76
CA LYS A 177 -14.29 21.17 -12.96
C LYS A 177 -13.69 21.69 -11.65
N VAL A 178 -14.47 21.80 -10.57
CA VAL A 178 -13.92 22.13 -9.25
C VAL A 178 -13.04 20.97 -8.75
N PHE A 179 -13.48 19.72 -8.92
CA PHE A 179 -12.66 18.55 -8.59
C PHE A 179 -11.42 18.40 -9.47
N ILE A 180 -11.52 18.61 -10.80
CA ILE A 180 -10.37 18.54 -11.73
C ILE A 180 -9.44 19.74 -11.55
N GLY A 181 -9.94 20.93 -11.22
CA GLY A 181 -9.10 22.11 -10.93
C GLY A 181 -8.29 21.94 -9.64
N ILE A 182 -8.89 21.35 -8.61
CA ILE A 182 -8.19 20.94 -7.39
C ILE A 182 -7.23 19.77 -7.70
N LEU A 183 -7.62 18.80 -8.54
CA LEU A 183 -6.75 17.68 -8.92
C LEU A 183 -5.56 18.11 -9.79
N VAL A 184 -5.74 19.07 -10.70
CA VAL A 184 -4.66 19.63 -11.52
C VAL A 184 -3.76 20.55 -10.69
N GLY A 185 -4.33 21.29 -9.72
CA GLY A 185 -3.54 22.04 -8.74
C GLY A 185 -2.74 21.13 -7.80
N VAL A 186 -3.31 20.02 -7.35
CA VAL A 186 -2.67 19.01 -6.49
C VAL A 186 -1.66 18.17 -7.28
N VAL A 187 -1.95 17.80 -8.54
CA VAL A 187 -1.00 17.12 -9.43
C VAL A 187 0.13 18.07 -9.85
N ALA A 188 -0.12 19.35 -10.10
CA ALA A 188 0.93 20.34 -10.32
C ALA A 188 1.78 20.56 -9.06
N PHE A 189 1.16 20.54 -7.86
CA PHE A 189 1.85 20.59 -6.58
C PHE A 189 2.67 19.32 -6.29
N PHE A 190 2.17 18.13 -6.65
CA PHE A 190 2.92 16.86 -6.56
C PHE A 190 3.98 16.73 -7.64
N ILE A 191 3.82 17.33 -8.82
CA ILE A 191 4.89 17.43 -9.82
C ILE A 191 5.95 18.41 -9.33
N LEU A 192 5.57 19.51 -8.66
CA LEU A 192 6.52 20.41 -8.00
C LEU A 192 7.27 19.69 -6.86
N ILE A 193 6.56 18.91 -6.02
CA ILE A 193 7.15 18.06 -4.98
C ILE A 193 7.97 16.91 -5.58
N ALA A 194 7.63 16.36 -6.74
CA ALA A 194 8.41 15.31 -7.40
C ALA A 194 9.65 15.88 -8.10
N ILE A 195 9.61 17.11 -8.59
CA ILE A 195 10.79 17.84 -9.09
C ILE A 195 11.73 18.18 -7.93
N ILE A 196 11.19 18.54 -6.76
CA ILE A 196 11.98 18.73 -5.53
C ILE A 196 12.40 17.36 -4.92
N GLY A 197 11.59 16.32 -5.09
CA GLY A 197 11.71 14.99 -4.49
C GLY A 197 12.52 13.98 -5.30
N MET A 198 12.83 14.27 -6.57
CA MET A 198 13.92 13.60 -7.30
C MET A 198 15.30 13.90 -6.65
N SER A 199 15.35 14.77 -5.64
CA SER A 199 16.52 14.92 -4.75
C SER A 199 16.46 14.05 -3.49
N ILE A 200 15.32 13.44 -3.12
CA ILE A 200 15.18 12.66 -1.88
C ILE A 200 14.19 11.50 -2.10
N GLY A 201 14.64 10.49 -2.85
CA GLY A 201 14.09 9.15 -2.68
C GLY A 201 14.83 8.47 -1.55
N SER A 202 14.14 8.10 -0.48
CA SER A 202 14.48 6.90 0.29
C SER A 202 13.38 6.61 1.30
N GLY A 203 12.77 5.43 1.23
CA GLY A 203 12.27 4.83 2.47
C GLY A 203 13.41 4.80 3.49
N THR A 204 13.08 4.88 4.79
CA THR A 204 14.12 4.90 5.83
C THR A 204 15.12 3.76 5.61
N PRO A 205 16.43 4.06 5.45
CA PRO A 205 17.44 3.04 5.19
C PRO A 205 17.38 1.90 6.22
N LYS A 206 17.74 0.68 5.81
CA LYS A 206 17.73 -0.51 6.69
C LYS A 206 18.51 -0.24 7.99
N GLU A 207 19.63 0.46 7.86
CA GLU A 207 20.55 0.89 8.90
C GLU A 207 19.85 1.77 9.94
N VAL A 208 19.07 2.75 9.48
CA VAL A 208 18.29 3.65 10.34
C VAL A 208 17.28 2.85 11.16
N ASN A 209 16.60 1.88 10.55
CA ASN A 209 15.63 1.04 11.27
C ASN A 209 16.29 0.12 12.32
N ILE A 210 17.54 -0.33 12.10
CA ILE A 210 18.32 -1.08 13.09
C ILE A 210 18.69 -0.18 14.26
N ILE A 211 19.24 1.01 13.98
CA ILE A 211 19.65 1.99 15.00
C ILE A 211 18.47 2.37 15.89
N LYS A 212 17.32 2.72 15.29
CA LYS A 212 16.08 3.05 16.04
C LYS A 212 15.70 1.96 17.05
N ARG A 213 15.78 0.69 16.64
CA ARG A 213 15.36 -0.44 17.46
C ARG A 213 16.35 -0.75 18.58
N VAL A 214 17.64 -0.77 18.27
CA VAL A 214 18.69 -1.19 19.21
C VAL A 214 18.97 -0.09 20.23
N ILE A 215 19.08 1.15 19.76
CA ILE A 215 19.42 2.32 20.60
C ILE A 215 18.16 2.93 21.22
N SER A 216 16.97 2.57 20.73
CA SER A 216 15.68 3.08 21.21
C SER A 216 15.56 4.60 21.07
N VAL A 217 15.84 5.11 19.87
CA VAL A 217 15.82 6.54 19.54
C VAL A 217 14.84 6.87 18.41
N GLU A 218 14.43 8.13 18.35
CA GLU A 218 13.59 8.68 17.28
C GLU A 218 14.29 8.66 15.91
N THR A 219 13.49 8.74 14.83
CA THR A 219 14.00 8.62 13.44
C THR A 219 15.10 9.63 13.12
N GLU A 220 14.91 10.90 13.46
CA GLU A 220 15.87 11.98 13.21
C GLU A 220 17.23 11.67 13.84
N LYS A 221 17.22 11.15 15.07
CA LYS A 221 18.44 10.80 15.80
C LYS A 221 19.14 9.59 15.21
N ALA A 222 18.36 8.60 14.79
CA ALA A 222 18.90 7.44 14.09
C ALA A 222 19.50 7.79 12.72
N GLU A 223 18.90 8.75 12.00
CA GLU A 223 19.44 9.29 10.76
C GLU A 223 20.76 10.03 10.99
N ASN A 224 20.84 10.86 12.04
CA ASN A 224 22.08 11.53 12.41
C ASN A 224 23.21 10.53 12.72
N ILE A 225 22.92 9.48 13.49
CA ILE A 225 23.90 8.43 13.78
C ILE A 225 24.34 7.72 12.48
N ASN A 226 23.38 7.34 11.63
CA ASN A 226 23.66 6.69 10.36
C ASN A 226 24.52 7.56 9.42
N ASN A 227 24.29 8.87 9.40
CA ASN A 227 25.06 9.81 8.58
C ASN A 227 26.52 9.87 9.04
N VAL A 228 26.78 9.93 10.34
CA VAL A 228 28.16 9.90 10.87
C VAL A 228 28.85 8.56 10.61
N LEU A 229 28.12 7.44 10.71
CA LEU A 229 28.64 6.12 10.31
C LEU A 229 29.06 6.09 8.83
N LYS A 230 28.28 6.70 7.94
CA LYS A 230 28.64 6.86 6.52
C LYS A 230 29.86 7.76 6.32
N GLU A 231 29.99 8.84 7.08
CA GLU A 231 31.14 9.76 7.00
C GLU A 231 32.47 9.07 7.31
N VAL A 232 32.48 8.12 8.25
CA VAL A 232 33.65 7.29 8.56
C VAL A 232 33.84 6.12 7.60
N GLY A 233 32.97 5.93 6.60
CA GLY A 233 33.10 4.88 5.58
C GLY A 233 32.27 3.62 5.83
N LEU A 234 31.42 3.59 6.86
CA LEU A 234 30.53 2.47 7.16
C LEU A 234 29.19 2.63 6.45
N ASN A 235 29.22 2.52 5.12
CA ASN A 235 28.05 2.80 4.28
C ASN A 235 26.90 1.81 4.46
N ASN A 236 27.22 0.55 4.79
CA ASN A 236 26.28 -0.53 5.08
C ASN A 236 26.80 -1.31 6.30
N PHE A 237 25.90 -1.80 7.15
CA PHE A 237 26.24 -2.72 8.24
C PHE A 237 25.17 -3.80 8.42
N GLU A 238 25.60 -4.96 8.91
CA GLU A 238 24.74 -6.12 9.12
C GLU A 238 23.91 -5.96 10.40
N ASP A 239 24.55 -5.53 11.48
CA ASP A 239 23.97 -5.53 12.83
C ASP A 239 24.63 -4.50 13.77
N ILE A 240 23.89 -4.10 14.80
CA ILE A 240 24.38 -3.32 15.95
C ILE A 240 23.89 -4.01 17.23
N LYS A 241 24.78 -4.20 18.19
CA LYS A 241 24.46 -4.80 19.50
C LYS A 241 24.95 -3.93 20.64
N ALA A 242 24.12 -3.75 21.66
CA ALA A 242 24.56 -3.16 22.92
C ALA A 242 25.57 -4.11 23.60
N ASP A 243 26.64 -3.56 24.16
CA ASP A 243 27.63 -4.29 24.97
C ASP A 243 27.80 -3.57 26.31
N SER A 244 26.71 -3.59 27.08
CA SER A 244 26.61 -2.87 28.34
C SER A 244 27.55 -3.38 29.42
N GLU A 245 27.92 -4.66 29.37
CA GLU A 245 28.81 -5.26 30.38
C GLU A 245 30.25 -4.76 30.24
N SER A 246 30.70 -4.50 29.00
CA SER A 246 32.10 -4.18 28.73
C SER A 246 32.36 -2.70 28.41
N LEU A 247 31.34 -1.99 27.90
CA LEU A 247 31.53 -0.69 27.27
C LEU A 247 30.76 0.46 27.94
N ASP A 248 29.67 0.19 28.66
CA ASP A 248 28.92 1.28 29.31
C ASP A 248 29.77 1.96 30.39
N GLY A 249 29.76 3.29 30.40
CA GLY A 249 30.57 4.12 31.29
C GLY A 249 32.03 4.34 30.84
N PHE A 250 32.49 3.67 29.77
CA PHE A 250 33.90 3.72 29.36
C PHE A 250 34.36 5.10 28.87
N GLU A 251 33.49 5.85 28.18
CA GLU A 251 33.75 7.21 27.70
C GLU A 251 33.17 8.27 28.65
N GLY A 252 33.01 7.93 29.93
CA GLY A 252 32.47 8.80 30.97
C GLY A 252 31.11 8.32 31.52
N GLU A 253 30.70 8.91 32.64
CA GLU A 253 29.46 8.55 33.33
C GLU A 253 28.24 8.70 32.40
N GLY A 254 27.42 7.65 32.33
CA GLY A 254 26.22 7.62 31.48
C GLY A 254 26.48 7.31 30.00
N SER A 255 27.73 7.15 29.57
CA SER A 255 28.04 6.71 28.21
C SER A 255 27.60 5.26 27.98
N LYS A 256 27.13 4.96 26.77
CA LYS A 256 26.72 3.62 26.33
C LYS A 256 27.52 3.14 25.14
N GLY A 257 27.90 1.87 25.13
CA GLY A 257 28.69 1.28 24.06
C GLY A 257 27.96 0.24 23.23
N TYR A 258 28.18 0.29 21.92
CA TYR A 258 27.58 -0.61 20.94
C TYR A 258 28.66 -1.20 20.02
N ARG A 259 28.51 -2.48 19.66
CA ARG A 259 29.33 -3.13 18.63
C ARG A 259 28.57 -3.16 17.32
N ILE A 260 29.23 -2.69 16.26
CA ILE A 260 28.73 -2.68 14.89
C ILE A 260 29.44 -3.80 14.13
N LYS A 261 28.65 -4.60 13.42
CA LYS A 261 29.13 -5.64 12.51
C LYS A 261 28.90 -5.20 11.07
N THR A 262 29.96 -5.21 10.26
CA THR A 262 29.91 -4.84 8.83
C THR A 262 30.33 -6.02 7.97
N ASP A 263 30.13 -5.93 6.66
CA ASP A 263 30.46 -7.03 5.74
C ASP A 263 31.97 -7.33 5.66
N PHE A 264 32.83 -6.37 6.06
CA PHE A 264 34.28 -6.43 5.91
C PHE A 264 35.07 -6.25 7.21
N ILE A 265 34.45 -5.70 8.25
CA ILE A 265 35.05 -5.48 9.58
C ILE A 265 34.04 -5.80 10.67
N ASP A 266 34.48 -6.63 11.62
CA ASP A 266 33.76 -6.93 12.85
C ASP A 266 34.29 -6.10 14.02
N ASN A 267 33.44 -5.87 15.03
CA ASN A 267 33.81 -5.21 16.29
C ASN A 267 34.23 -3.73 16.16
N VAL A 268 33.62 -2.98 15.25
CA VAL A 268 33.65 -1.51 15.36
C VAL A 268 32.84 -1.12 16.59
N ILE A 269 33.34 -0.20 17.39
CA ILE A 269 32.67 0.25 18.61
C ILE A 269 32.14 1.67 18.42
N LEU A 270 30.87 1.88 18.75
CA LEU A 270 30.19 3.17 18.80
C LEU A 270 29.88 3.51 20.26
N TYR A 271 30.31 4.69 20.71
CA TYR A 271 29.94 5.22 22.03
C TYR A 271 28.99 6.39 21.89
N LEU A 272 27.94 6.38 22.71
CA LEU A 272 26.96 7.44 22.80
C LEU A 272 26.92 8.02 24.23
N ASP A 273 26.61 9.30 24.35
CA ASP A 273 26.35 9.95 25.64
C ASP A 273 24.94 9.61 26.19
N SER A 274 24.59 10.15 27.37
CA SER A 274 23.28 9.98 27.99
C SER A 274 22.13 10.50 27.12
N ASP A 275 22.42 11.47 26.27
CA ASP A 275 21.50 12.06 25.30
C ASP A 275 21.61 11.36 23.94
N ASN A 276 22.21 10.18 23.83
CA ASN A 276 22.40 9.44 22.58
C ASN A 276 23.12 10.22 21.45
N ASN A 277 23.96 11.20 21.77
CA ASN A 277 24.87 11.83 20.80
C ASN A 277 26.16 11.01 20.69
N ILE A 278 26.79 11.00 19.51
CA ILE A 278 28.01 10.24 19.28
C ILE A 278 29.19 10.90 19.99
N ILE A 279 29.81 10.16 20.91
CA ILE A 279 31.07 10.53 21.54
C ILE A 279 32.22 10.13 20.61
N CYS A 280 32.31 8.85 20.26
CA CYS A 280 33.36 8.34 19.38
C CYS A 280 32.95 7.07 18.61
N ILE A 281 33.63 6.85 17.48
CA ILE A 281 33.60 5.59 16.72
C ILE A 281 35.04 5.09 16.65
N ARG A 282 35.31 3.88 17.15
CA ARG A 282 36.66 3.32 17.23
C ARG A 282 36.74 1.89 16.71
N TYR A 283 37.91 1.55 16.17
CA TYR A 283 38.25 0.19 15.77
C TYR A 283 39.76 -0.02 15.91
N ALA A 284 40.18 -1.17 16.46
CA ALA A 284 41.58 -1.55 16.65
C ALA A 284 42.44 -0.41 17.26
N ASP A 285 42.00 0.11 18.41
CA ASP A 285 42.65 1.20 19.17
C ASP A 285 42.83 2.53 18.44
N LYS A 286 42.11 2.73 17.33
CA LYS A 286 42.10 3.98 16.58
C LYS A 286 40.70 4.57 16.57
N ASP A 287 40.63 5.89 16.77
CA ASP A 287 39.40 6.64 16.57
C ASP A 287 39.24 6.97 15.08
N TYR A 288 38.03 6.79 14.58
CA TYR A 288 37.57 7.16 13.24
C TYR A 288 36.66 8.38 13.30
N TYR A 289 36.01 8.59 14.44
CA TYR A 289 35.30 9.80 14.79
C TYR A 289 35.47 10.07 16.28
N ARG A 290 35.68 11.33 16.66
CA ARG A 290 35.68 11.76 18.07
C ARG A 290 35.27 13.24 18.16
N ASP A 291 34.41 13.55 19.14
CA ASP A 291 34.03 14.93 19.51
C ASP A 291 33.62 15.81 18.32
N GLY A 292 32.75 15.31 17.45
CA GLY A 292 32.26 16.07 16.30
C GLY A 292 33.16 16.02 15.05
N LYS A 293 34.29 15.30 15.09
CA LYS A 293 35.28 15.30 14.01
C LYS A 293 35.60 13.89 13.52
N VAL A 294 35.53 13.70 12.20
CA VAL A 294 36.08 12.52 11.51
C VAL A 294 37.60 12.56 11.55
N THR A 295 38.21 11.53 12.13
CA THR A 295 39.67 11.40 12.31
C THR A 295 40.30 10.41 11.34
N ASN A 296 39.56 9.36 10.94
CA ASN A 296 39.97 8.35 9.95
C ASN A 296 38.75 7.87 9.15
N LYS A 297 38.98 7.12 8.07
CA LYS A 297 37.94 6.45 7.29
C LYS A 297 38.27 4.98 7.08
N PHE A 298 37.24 4.15 7.10
CA PHE A 298 37.31 2.77 6.67
C PHE A 298 37.37 2.74 5.14
N GLU A 299 38.34 2.03 4.59
CA GLU A 299 38.46 1.79 3.16
C GLU A 299 37.97 0.36 2.87
N SER A 300 36.98 0.20 1.98
CA SER A 300 36.63 -1.13 1.49
C SER A 300 37.68 -1.54 0.47
N ASN A 301 38.48 -2.55 0.79
CA ASN A 301 39.29 -3.22 -0.23
C ASN A 301 38.33 -3.95 -1.18
N ASN A 302 38.16 -3.41 -2.40
CA ASN A 302 37.54 -4.15 -3.51
C ASN A 302 38.40 -5.35 -3.89
#